data_AF-A0A958UA63-F1
#
_entry.id   AF-A0A958UA63-F1
#
_cell.length_a   1.000
_cell.length_b   1.000
_cell.length_c   1.000
_cell.angle_alpha   90.00
_cell.angle_beta   90.00
_cell.angle_gamma   90.00
#
_symmetry.space_group_name_H-M   'P 1'
#
loop_
_entity.id
_entity.type
_entity.pdbx_description
1 polymer ?
#
loop_
_entity_poly.entity_id
_entity_poly.type
_entity_poly.pdbx_seq_one_letter_code
_entity_poly.pdbx_strand_id
1 'polypeptide(L)' 'ALEQLMENRTSLVIAHRLSTIQKSNLIVVMRKGAIVEQGKHDELLAKKGEYYKLVTMQSLS' A
#
# COMPACT_ATOMS: atom_id res chain seq x y z
N ALA A 1 -11.41 4.87 -13.15
CA ALA A 1 -11.42 6.35 -13.11
C ALA A 1 -10.16 6.92 -12.46
N LEU A 2 -9.85 6.62 -11.19
CA LEU A 2 -8.65 7.17 -10.52
C LEU A 2 -7.33 6.72 -11.19
N GLU A 3 -7.22 5.45 -11.59
CA GLU A 3 -6.04 4.92 -12.28
C GLU A 3 -5.69 5.67 -13.57
N GLN A 4 -6.70 5.99 -14.40
CA GLN A 4 -6.51 6.77 -15.63
C GLN A 4 -6.03 8.20 -15.35
N LEU A 5 -6.40 8.78 -14.20
CA LEU A 5 -5.90 10.07 -13.76
C LEU A 5 -4.47 10.00 -13.21
N MET A 6 -3.98 8.84 -12.82
CA MET A 6 -2.63 8.67 -12.29
C MET A 6 -1.62 8.28 -13.38
N GLU A 7 -2.10 7.88 -14.55
CA GLU A 7 -1.29 7.48 -15.69
C GLU A 7 -0.37 8.62 -16.15
N ASN A 8 0.92 8.32 -16.33
CA ASN A 8 1.98 9.27 -16.71
C ASN A 8 2.16 10.48 -15.77
N ARG A 9 1.72 10.37 -14.50
CA ARG A 9 1.89 11.41 -13.49
C ARG A 9 2.46 10.86 -12.19
N THR A 10 3.28 11.66 -11.52
CA THR A 10 3.65 11.39 -10.13
C THR A 10 2.43 11.59 -9.25
N SER A 11 1.95 10.50 -8.64
CA SER A 11 0.72 10.50 -7.85
C SER A 11 1.04 10.02 -6.44
N LEU A 12 0.70 10.83 -5.44
CA LEU A 12 0.77 10.45 -4.03
C LEU A 12 -0.65 10.12 -3.53
N VAL A 13 -0.85 8.88 -3.10
CA VAL A 13 -2.16 8.40 -2.64
C VAL A 13 -2.09 7.99 -1.17
N ILE A 14 -2.93 8.60 -0.34
CA ILE A 14 -3.16 8.19 1.04
C ILE A 14 -4.48 7.43 1.06
N ALA A 15 -4.45 6.13 1.30
CA ALA A 15 -5.64 5.29 1.23
C ALA A 15 -5.72 4.32 2.40
N HIS A 16 -6.96 4.11 2.87
CA HIS A 16 -7.30 3.04 3.80
C HIS A 16 -7.75 1.76 3.09
N ARG A 17 -8.08 1.81 1.79
CA ARG A 17 -8.57 0.66 1.03
C ARG A 17 -7.40 -0.06 0.35
N LEU A 18 -7.31 -1.38 0.57
CA LEU A 18 -6.26 -2.21 -0.02
C LEU A 18 -6.26 -2.18 -1.56
N SER A 19 -7.44 -2.16 -2.18
CA SER A 19 -7.58 -2.18 -3.65
C SER A 19 -6.91 -1.00 -4.35
N THR A 20 -6.82 0.16 -3.69
CA THR A 20 -6.17 1.35 -4.23
C THR A 20 -4.65 1.28 -4.12
N ILE A 21 -4.13 0.69 -3.03
CA ILE A 21 -2.67 0.63 -2.77
C ILE A 21 -2.00 -0.56 -3.46
N GLN A 22 -2.73 -1.65 -3.72
CA GLN A 22 -2.16 -2.88 -4.30
C GLN A 22 -1.47 -2.65 -5.66
N LYS A 23 -1.98 -1.73 -6.48
CA LYS A 23 -1.44 -1.42 -7.81
C LYS A 23 -0.32 -0.37 -7.80
N SER A 24 0.08 0.13 -6.64
CA SER A 24 1.09 1.19 -6.54
C SER A 24 2.49 0.67 -6.85
N ASN A 25 3.29 1.46 -7.56
CA ASN A 25 4.70 1.12 -7.84
C ASN A 25 5.55 1.09 -6.56
N LEU A 26 5.18 1.90 -5.58
CA LEU A 26 5.80 1.98 -4.26
C LEU A 26 4.70 2.17 -3.21
N ILE A 27 4.71 1.31 -2.20
CA ILE A 27 3.86 1.42 -1.02
C ILE A 27 4.76 1.82 0.15
N VAL A 28 4.29 2.80 0.94
CA VAL A 28 4.95 3.26 2.16
C VAL A 28 4.02 3.01 3.32
N VAL A 29 4.46 2.19 4.28
CA VAL A 29 3.71 1.91 5.51
C VAL A 29 4.23 2.81 6.60
N MET A 30 3.32 3.60 7.18
CA MET A 30 3.64 4.43 8.33
C MET A 30 3.03 3.87 9.60
N ARG A 31 3.78 3.95 10.70
CA ARG A 31 3.32 3.61 12.04
C ARG A 31 3.95 4.56 13.05
N LYS A 32 3.12 5.15 13.92
CA LYS A 32 3.56 6.11 14.95
C LYS A 32 4.43 7.27 14.41
N GLY A 33 4.07 7.79 13.24
CA GLY A 33 4.78 8.92 12.62
C GLY A 33 6.11 8.56 11.93
N ALA A 34 6.47 7.29 11.85
CA ALA A 34 7.66 6.82 11.15
C ALA A 34 7.30 5.89 9.98
N ILE A 35 8.13 5.90 8.93
CA ILE A 35 8.07 4.91 7.85
C ILE A 35 8.67 3.61 8.39
N VAL A 36 7.86 2.56 8.47
CA VAL A 36 8.29 1.26 9.00
C VAL A 36 8.59 0.25 7.89
N GLU A 37 7.92 0.37 6.75
CA GLU A 37 8.16 -0.47 5.58
C GLU A 37 7.95 0.31 4.29
N GLN A 38 8.71 -0.06 3.26
CA GLN A 38 8.51 0.41 1.90
C GLN A 38 8.82 -0.71 0.89
N GLY A 39 8.09 -0.72 -0.23
CA GLY A 39 8.31 -1.68 -1.31
C GLY A 39 7.07 -1.88 -2.18
N LYS A 40 7.12 -2.87 -3.07
CA LYS A 40 5.95 -3.33 -3.83
C LYS A 40 5.05 -4.21 -2.97
N HIS A 41 3.79 -4.35 -3.40
CA HIS A 41 2.80 -5.19 -2.73
C HIS A 41 3.33 -6.60 -2.40
N ASP A 42 3.86 -7.30 -3.40
CA ASP A 42 4.33 -8.69 -3.24
C ASP A 42 5.55 -8.80 -2.32
N GLU A 43 6.46 -7.83 -2.41
CA GLU A 43 7.65 -7.76 -1.54
C GLU A 43 7.25 -7.55 -0.08
N LEU A 44 6.29 -6.65 0.17
CA LEU A 44 5.81 -6.35 1.51
C LEU A 44 4.96 -7.49 2.08
N LEU A 45 4.20 -8.21 1.25
CA LEU A 45 3.50 -9.43 1.66
C LEU A 45 4.48 -10.54 2.06
N ALA A 46 5.54 -10.74 1.27
CA ALA A 46 6.56 -11.75 1.54
C ALA A 46 7.30 -11.51 2.88
N LYS A 47 7.49 -10.24 3.26
CA LYS A 47 8.11 -9.86 4.54
C LYS A 47 7.30 -10.24 5.77
N LYS A 48 5.99 -10.51 5.62
CA LYS A 48 5.06 -10.78 6.74
C LYS A 48 5.14 -9.71 7.85
N GLY A 49 5.38 -8.45 7.46
CA GLY A 49 5.55 -7.30 8.35
C GLY A 49 4.24 -6.62 8.75
N GLU A 50 4.29 -5.32 9.02
CA GLU A 50 3.12 -4.50 9.35
C GLU A 50 2.15 -4.39 8.16
N TYR A 51 2.68 -4.28 6.94
CA TYR A 51 1.85 -4.31 5.73
C TYR A 51 0.98 -5.57 5.65
N TYR A 52 1.60 -6.73 5.85
CA TYR A 52 0.93 -8.03 5.82
C TYR A 52 -0.20 -8.13 6.86
N LYS A 53 0.03 -7.62 8.08
CA LYS A 53 -0.99 -7.57 9.13
C LYS A 53 -2.19 -6.72 8.69
N LEU A 54 -1.95 -5.54 8.13
CA LEU A 54 -3.00 -4.64 7.65
C LEU A 54 -3.84 -5.29 6.54
N VAL A 55 -3.16 -5.93 5.57
CA VAL A 55 -3.81 -6.65 4.47
C VAL A 55 -4.69 -7.77 5.00
N THR A 56 -4.13 -8.61 5.89
CA THR A 56 -4.83 -9.78 6.43
C THR A 56 -6.07 -9.37 7.23
N MET A 57 -6.01 -8.27 7.99
CA MET A 57 -7.17 -7.74 8.71
C MET A 57 -8.28 -7.26 7.77
N GLN A 58 -7.93 -6.61 6.66
CA GLN A 58 -8.93 -6.15 5.68
C GLN A 58 -9.55 -7.28 4.87
N SER A 59 -8.82 -8.36 4.59
CA SER A 59 -9.35 -9.52 3.87
C SER A 59 -10.29 -10.39 4.70
N LEU A 60 -10.28 -10.23 6.03
CA LEU A 60 -11.13 -10.97 6.96
C LEU A 60 -12.46 -10.25 7.28
N SER A 61 -12.70 -9.08 6.66
CA SER A 61 -13.88 -8.23 6.87
C SER A 61 -14.93 -8.39 5.77
#